data_AF-A0AAW1UA46-F1
#
_entry.id   AF-A0AAW1UA46-F1
#
_cell.length_a   1.000
_cell.length_b   1.000
_cell.length_c   1.000
_cell.angle_alpha   90.00
_cell.angle_beta   90.00
_cell.angle_gamma   90.00
#
_symmetry.space_group_name_H-M   'P 1'
#
loop_
_entity.id
_entity.type
_entity.pdbx_description
1 polymer ?
#
loop_
_entity_poly.entity_id
_entity_poly.type
_entity_poly.pdbx_seq_one_letter_code
_entity_poly.pdbx_strand_id
1 'polypeptide(L)'
;MECSKCKKVGFSKTSSRTLFECDQCNAAFCADCSDSSASEIKVLQLQKRKLIIYCPNCIHLVNDVGVLMSQVSELTGINNLLKKEIEELTNANLDTEKILKENDHLRKLNECLERKIEFNEWNYIESNSAREDITCKAIAMWNKNYLNPNGYKLWKLRMST
;
A
#
# COMPACT_ATOMS: atom_id res chain seq x y z
N MET A 1 -22.15 29.70 45.22
CA MET A 1 -21.27 29.03 44.25
C MET A 1 -19.85 29.56 44.47
N GLU A 2 -18.83 28.74 44.27
CA GLU A 2 -17.44 29.07 44.60
C GLU A 2 -16.55 28.95 43.36
N CYS A 3 -15.60 29.86 43.19
CA CYS A 3 -14.63 29.79 42.10
C CYS A 3 -13.73 28.55 42.28
N SER A 4 -13.73 27.68 41.28
CA SER A 4 -12.92 26.45 41.25
C SER A 4 -11.42 26.71 41.40
N LYS A 5 -10.91 27.85 40.90
CA LYS A 5 -9.49 28.26 40.90
C LYS A 5 -9.08 28.93 42.22
N CYS A 6 -9.78 29.98 42.65
CA CYS A 6 -9.36 30.81 43.80
C CYS A 6 -10.14 30.57 45.09
N LYS A 7 -11.11 29.63 45.08
CA LYS A 7 -11.93 29.24 46.24
C LYS A 7 -12.75 30.37 46.88
N LYS A 8 -12.86 31.51 46.19
CA LYS A 8 -13.69 32.64 46.65
C LYS A 8 -15.15 32.39 46.32
N VAL A 9 -16.03 32.66 47.28
CA VAL A 9 -17.48 32.67 47.08
C VAL A 9 -17.87 33.93 46.31
N GLY A 10 -18.61 33.74 45.22
CA GLY A 10 -19.14 34.83 44.40
C GLY A 10 -20.67 34.81 44.35
N PHE A 11 -21.24 35.91 43.87
CA PHE A 11 -22.68 36.11 43.77
C PHE A 11 -23.09 36.17 42.30
N SER A 12 -24.25 35.59 41.95
CA SER A 12 -24.66 35.47 40.53
C SER A 12 -25.25 36.75 39.93
N LYS A 13 -25.47 37.81 40.72
CA LYS A 13 -26.09 39.04 40.24
C LYS A 13 -25.40 40.27 40.85
N THR A 14 -24.89 41.13 39.94
CA THR A 14 -24.56 42.56 40.14
C THR A 14 -23.41 42.95 41.08
N SER A 15 -22.41 42.10 41.33
CA SER A 15 -21.19 42.51 42.04
C SER A 15 -19.91 42.21 41.25
N SER A 16 -18.82 42.89 41.61
CA SER A 16 -17.46 42.65 41.08
C SER A 16 -16.97 41.20 41.22
N ARG A 17 -17.70 40.34 41.94
CA ARG A 17 -17.45 38.89 42.10
C ARG A 17 -18.49 38.04 41.36
N THR A 18 -18.80 38.42 40.13
CA THR A 18 -19.65 37.60 39.25
C THR A 18 -18.93 36.29 38.92
N LEU A 19 -19.63 35.17 39.08
CA LEU A 19 -19.15 33.85 38.67
C LEU A 19 -19.76 33.47 37.33
N PHE A 20 -18.95 32.84 36.50
CA PHE A 20 -19.33 32.22 35.24
C PHE A 20 -19.22 30.71 35.35
N GLU A 21 -20.04 30.00 34.61
CA GLU A 21 -19.99 28.54 34.51
C GLU A 21 -19.31 28.16 33.19
N CYS A 22 -18.36 27.24 33.26
CA CYS A 22 -17.72 26.67 32.08
C CYS A 22 -18.70 25.76 31.34
N ASP A 23 -18.94 26.00 30.05
CA ASP A 23 -19.85 25.17 29.26
C ASP A 23 -19.31 23.74 29.01
N GLN A 24 -18.01 23.49 29.22
CA GLN A 24 -17.41 22.16 29.05
C GLN A 24 -17.47 21.28 30.30
N CYS A 25 -17.13 21.85 31.46
CA CYS A 25 -16.96 21.07 32.70
C CYS A 25 -17.89 21.52 33.83
N ASN A 26 -18.78 22.48 33.56
CA ASN A 26 -19.70 23.10 34.52
C ASN A 26 -19.01 23.70 35.76
N ALA A 27 -17.69 23.85 35.75
CA ALA A 27 -16.96 24.46 36.85
C ALA A 27 -17.23 25.96 36.88
N ALA A 28 -17.47 26.49 38.07
CA ALA A 28 -17.62 27.92 38.28
C ALA A 28 -16.25 28.61 38.40
N PHE A 29 -16.12 29.81 37.84
CA PHE A 29 -14.93 30.63 37.96
C PHE A 29 -15.25 32.12 37.92
N CYS A 30 -14.44 32.95 38.57
CA CYS A 30 -14.66 34.39 38.61
C CYS A 30 -13.99 35.12 37.44
N ALA A 31 -14.45 36.33 37.15
CA ALA A 31 -13.85 37.26 36.20
C ALA A 31 -12.31 37.34 36.36
N ASP A 32 -11.82 37.57 37.57
CA ASP A 32 -10.38 37.69 37.85
C ASP A 32 -9.59 36.39 37.55
N CYS A 33 -10.27 35.25 37.54
CA CYS A 33 -9.67 33.95 37.27
C CYS A 33 -9.85 33.50 35.81
N SER A 34 -10.64 34.22 35.02
CA SER A 34 -11.03 33.84 33.65
C SER A 34 -9.98 34.18 32.59
N ASP A 35 -8.93 34.93 32.95
CA ASP A 35 -7.95 35.52 32.03
C ASP A 35 -8.58 36.38 30.91
N SER A 36 -9.88 36.72 31.05
CA SER A 36 -10.62 37.56 30.12
C SER A 36 -10.44 39.03 30.46
N SER A 37 -10.38 39.88 29.44
CA SER A 37 -10.36 41.33 29.59
C SER A 37 -11.67 41.87 30.17
N ALA A 38 -11.60 43.05 30.78
CA ALA A 38 -12.80 43.74 31.28
C ALA A 38 -13.85 43.97 30.18
N SER A 39 -13.42 44.19 28.94
CA SER A 39 -14.29 44.34 27.77
C SER A 39 -15.04 43.05 27.45
N GLU A 40 -14.35 41.91 27.46
CA GLU A 40 -14.96 40.59 27.22
C GLU A 40 -15.94 40.23 28.34
N ILE A 41 -15.57 40.44 29.60
CA ILE A 41 -16.47 40.22 30.75
C ILE A 41 -17.74 41.08 30.63
N LYS A 42 -17.59 42.35 30.24
CA LYS A 42 -18.72 43.25 30.04
C LYS A 42 -19.63 42.79 28.91
N VAL A 43 -19.05 42.27 27.82
CA VAL A 43 -19.83 41.64 26.75
C VAL A 43 -20.59 40.43 27.30
N LEU A 44 -19.92 39.51 28.00
CA LEU A 44 -20.57 38.32 28.57
C LEU A 44 -21.75 38.66 29.49
N GLN A 45 -21.66 39.74 30.26
CA GLN A 45 -22.73 40.19 31.17
C GLN A 45 -23.89 40.89 30.46
N LEU A 46 -23.63 41.59 29.36
CA LEU A 46 -24.63 42.43 28.68
C LEU A 46 -25.35 41.73 27.52
N GLN A 47 -24.83 40.57 27.07
CA GLN A 47 -25.37 39.87 25.92
C GLN A 47 -26.69 39.16 26.25
N LYS A 48 -27.69 39.36 25.38
CA LYS A 48 -28.98 38.64 25.46
C LYS A 48 -28.87 37.18 25.02
N ARG A 49 -27.82 36.86 24.23
CA ARG A 49 -27.55 35.50 23.74
C ARG A 49 -26.54 34.82 24.66
N LYS A 50 -26.73 33.53 24.92
CA LYS A 50 -25.78 32.72 25.69
C LYS A 50 -24.49 32.58 24.86
N LEU A 51 -23.43 33.25 25.28
CA LEU A 51 -22.09 33.06 24.74
C LEU A 51 -21.44 31.86 25.42
N ILE A 52 -20.68 31.08 24.63
CA ILE A 52 -19.93 29.94 25.16
C ILE A 52 -18.74 30.48 25.94
N ILE A 53 -18.58 30.00 27.17
CA ILE A 53 -17.52 30.37 28.09
C ILE A 53 -16.77 29.11 28.53
N TYR A 54 -15.44 29.16 28.46
CA TYR A 54 -14.58 28.09 28.97
C TYR A 54 -13.77 28.59 30.15
N CYS A 55 -13.58 27.73 31.16
CA CYS A 55 -12.64 28.02 32.24
C CYS A 55 -11.20 27.94 31.70
N PRO A 56 -10.22 28.52 32.42
CA PRO A 56 -8.81 28.50 32.00
C PRO A 56 -8.28 27.10 31.69
N ASN A 57 -8.74 26.08 32.41
CA ASN A 57 -8.28 24.70 32.14
C ASN A 57 -8.84 24.15 30.82
N CYS A 58 -10.07 24.54 30.45
CA CYS A 58 -10.72 24.05 29.24
C CYS A 58 -10.37 24.89 28.01
N ILE A 59 -10.02 26.17 28.16
CA ILE A 59 -9.68 27.03 27.02
C ILE A 59 -8.38 26.59 26.35
N HIS A 60 -7.41 26.06 27.10
CA HIS A 60 -6.19 25.47 26.54
C HIS A 60 -6.51 24.33 25.58
N LEU A 61 -7.45 23.45 25.92
CA LEU A 61 -7.87 22.36 25.04
C LEU A 61 -8.40 22.88 23.70
N VAL A 62 -9.17 23.96 23.70
CA VAL A 62 -9.71 24.57 22.48
C VAL A 62 -8.59 25.16 21.63
N ASN A 63 -7.60 25.80 22.26
CA ASN A 63 -6.45 26.36 21.55
C ASN A 63 -5.55 25.27 20.96
N ASP A 64 -5.38 24.16 21.67
CA ASP A 64 -4.54 23.04 21.25
C ASP A 64 -5.16 22.22 20.11
N VAL A 65 -6.50 22.24 19.97
CA VAL A 65 -7.20 21.57 18.86
C VAL A 65 -6.68 22.04 17.49
N GLY A 66 -6.37 23.32 17.33
CA GLY A 66 -5.83 23.82 16.05
C GLY A 66 -4.48 23.20 15.70
N VAL A 67 -3.59 23.08 16.69
CA VAL A 67 -2.26 22.47 16.53
C VAL A 67 -2.39 20.97 16.27
N LEU A 68 -3.24 20.28 17.04
CA LEU A 68 -3.50 18.85 16.88
C LEU A 68 -4.08 18.53 15.50
N MET A 69 -4.98 19.36 14.98
CA MET A 69 -5.54 19.20 13.64
C MET A 69 -4.45 19.32 12.56
N SER A 70 -3.50 20.25 12.71
CA SER A 70 -2.36 20.36 11.79
C SER A 70 -1.49 19.10 11.81
N GLN A 71 -1.16 18.61 13.01
CA GLN A 71 -0.36 17.40 13.18
C GLN A 71 -1.04 16.16 12.59
N VAL A 72 -2.35 16.02 12.79
CA VAL A 72 -3.14 14.91 12.21
C VAL A 72 -3.12 14.99 10.68
N SER A 73 -3.22 16.19 10.10
CA SER A 73 -3.14 16.38 8.65
C SER A 73 -1.76 15.96 8.10
N GLU A 74 -0.67 16.37 8.74
CA GLU A 74 0.69 15.98 8.36
C GLU A 74 0.90 14.47 8.44
N LEU A 75 0.51 13.86 9.57
CA LEU A 75 0.59 12.40 9.76
C LEU A 75 -0.24 11.64 8.73
N THR A 76 -1.40 12.16 8.36
CA THR A 76 -2.24 11.57 7.30
C THR A 76 -1.54 11.64 5.95
N GLY A 77 -0.87 12.75 5.64
CA GLY A 77 -0.05 12.90 4.44
C GLY A 77 1.10 11.89 4.38
N ILE A 78 1.86 11.74 5.46
CA ILE A 78 2.95 10.76 5.57
C ILE A 78 2.43 9.34 5.41
N ASN A 79 1.32 9.00 6.07
CA ASN A 79 0.73 7.66 5.99
C ASN A 79 0.28 7.31 4.56
N ASN A 80 -0.27 8.28 3.82
CA ASN A 80 -0.63 8.09 2.43
C ASN A 80 0.59 7.85 1.52
N LEU A 81 1.69 8.57 1.77
CA LEU A 81 2.96 8.35 1.04
C LEU A 81 3.52 6.96 1.30
N LEU A 82 3.58 6.55 2.57
CA LEU A 82 4.08 5.22 2.96
C LEU A 82 3.21 4.10 2.37
N LYS A 83 1.88 4.25 2.37
CA LYS A 83 0.98 3.27 1.74
C LYS A 83 1.27 3.13 0.25
N LYS A 84 1.48 4.24 -0.45
CA LYS A 84 1.81 4.23 -1.87
C LYS A 84 3.14 3.54 -2.15
N GLU A 85 4.17 3.82 -1.34
CA GLU A 85 5.49 3.21 -1.49
C GLU A 85 5.45 1.69 -1.22
N ILE A 86 4.68 1.26 -0.21
CA ILE A 86 4.46 -0.17 0.06
C ILE A 86 3.74 -0.84 -1.12
N GLU A 87 2.74 -0.19 -1.70
CA GLU A 87 2.01 -0.72 -2.87
C GLU A 87 2.93 -0.85 -4.09
N GLU A 88 3.74 0.16 -4.38
CA GLU A 88 4.73 0.13 -5.47
C GLU A 88 5.76 -1.01 -5.27
N LEU A 89 6.31 -1.17 -4.06
CA LEU A 89 7.25 -2.24 -3.74
C LEU A 89 6.60 -3.64 -3.82
N THR A 90 5.36 -3.76 -3.37
CA THR A 90 4.61 -5.04 -3.41
C THR A 90 4.36 -5.46 -4.86
N ASN A 91 3.96 -4.52 -5.71
CA ASN A 91 3.74 -4.76 -7.13
C ASN A 91 5.04 -5.13 -7.86
N ALA A 92 6.13 -4.41 -7.60
CA ALA A 92 7.44 -4.72 -8.17
C ALA A 92 7.92 -6.13 -7.77
N ASN A 93 7.67 -6.56 -6.54
CA ASN A 93 8.04 -7.89 -6.07
C ASN A 93 7.25 -9.00 -6.80
N LEU A 94 5.95 -8.79 -7.03
CA LEU A 94 5.12 -9.72 -7.81
C LEU A 94 5.60 -9.88 -9.25
N ASP A 95 6.06 -8.80 -9.89
CA ASP A 95 6.61 -8.86 -11.24
C ASP A 95 7.94 -9.61 -11.27
N THR A 96 8.77 -9.44 -10.24
CA THR A 96 10.04 -10.17 -10.10
C THR A 96 9.81 -11.68 -9.96
N GLU A 97 8.81 -12.10 -9.17
CA GLU A 97 8.44 -13.51 -9.04
C GLU A 97 7.93 -14.13 -10.34
N LYS A 98 7.17 -13.38 -11.17
CA LYS A 98 6.73 -13.86 -12.49
C LYS A 98 7.92 -14.10 -13.42
N ILE A 99 8.86 -13.16 -13.48
CA ILE A 99 10.07 -13.26 -14.29
C ILE A 99 10.91 -14.47 -13.86
N LEU A 100 11.03 -14.73 -12.56
CA LEU A 100 11.74 -15.90 -12.04
C LEU A 100 11.07 -17.22 -12.47
N LYS A 101 9.73 -17.29 -12.41
CA LYS A 101 8.98 -18.49 -12.85
C LYS A 101 9.12 -18.73 -14.35
N GLU A 102 9.08 -17.69 -15.17
CA GLU A 102 9.28 -17.80 -16.63
C GLU A 102 10.70 -18.28 -16.98
N ASN A 103 11.73 -17.74 -16.31
CA ASN A 103 13.12 -18.19 -16.50
C ASN A 103 13.31 -19.66 -16.11
N ASP A 104 12.64 -20.13 -15.05
CA ASP A 104 12.68 -21.54 -14.65
C ASP A 104 12.03 -22.46 -15.71
N HIS A 105 10.95 -22.02 -16.35
CA HIS A 105 10.33 -22.75 -17.46
C HIS A 105 11.24 -22.80 -18.68
N LEU A 106 11.89 -21.68 -19.04
CA LEU A 106 12.83 -21.62 -20.15
C LEU A 106 14.04 -22.53 -19.92
N ARG A 107 14.57 -22.56 -18.69
CA ARG A 107 15.66 -23.48 -18.31
C ARG A 107 15.26 -24.94 -18.53
N LYS A 108 14.09 -25.35 -18.02
CA LYS A 108 13.57 -26.72 -18.22
C LYS A 108 13.34 -27.06 -19.69
N LEU A 109 12.91 -26.08 -20.49
CA LEU A 109 12.74 -26.25 -21.93
C LEU A 109 14.08 -26.49 -22.63
N ASN A 110 15.11 -25.71 -22.29
CA ASN A 110 16.46 -25.89 -22.83
C ASN A 110 17.04 -27.26 -22.47
N GLU A 111 16.91 -27.70 -21.21
CA GLU A 111 17.34 -29.04 -20.77
C GLU A 111 16.62 -30.18 -21.52
N CYS A 112 15.37 -29.96 -21.95
CA CYS A 112 14.60 -30.93 -22.73
C CYS A 112 15.05 -30.96 -24.20
N LEU A 113 15.36 -29.78 -24.76
CA LEU A 113 15.88 -29.64 -26.11
C LEU A 113 17.27 -30.27 -26.25
N GLU A 114 18.17 -30.02 -25.30
CA GLU A 114 19.52 -30.61 -25.28
C GLU A 114 19.46 -32.14 -25.24
N ARG A 115 18.64 -32.72 -24.34
CA ARG A 115 18.42 -34.18 -24.31
C ARG A 115 17.85 -34.74 -25.62
N LYS A 116 16.98 -33.99 -26.30
CA LYS A 116 16.42 -34.40 -27.58
C LYS A 116 17.45 -34.33 -28.71
N ILE A 117 18.35 -33.34 -28.67
CA ILE A 117 19.49 -33.25 -29.59
C ILE A 117 20.41 -34.45 -29.37
N GLU A 118 20.82 -34.73 -28.14
CA GLU A 118 21.65 -35.90 -27.79
C GLU A 118 21.01 -37.23 -28.24
N PHE A 119 19.69 -37.40 -28.00
CA PHE A 119 18.96 -38.58 -28.44
C PHE A 119 18.94 -38.72 -29.97
N ASN A 120 18.77 -37.62 -30.70
CA ASN A 120 18.80 -37.64 -32.16
C ASN A 120 20.21 -37.93 -32.69
N GLU A 121 21.25 -37.42 -32.05
CA GLU A 121 22.65 -37.74 -32.38
C GLU A 121 22.98 -39.21 -32.11
N TRP A 122 22.54 -39.77 -30.98
CA TRP A 122 22.67 -41.20 -30.68
C TRP A 122 21.96 -42.08 -31.71
N ASN A 123 20.72 -41.74 -32.08
CA ASN A 123 20.01 -42.46 -33.14
C ASN A 123 20.71 -42.34 -34.50
N TYR A 124 21.33 -41.19 -34.79
CA TYR A 124 22.12 -41.00 -36.00
C TYR A 124 23.36 -41.90 -36.00
N ILE A 125 24.06 -42.04 -34.86
CA ILE A 125 25.25 -42.89 -34.71
C ILE A 125 24.87 -44.39 -34.74
N GLU A 126 23.84 -44.84 -34.02
CA GLU A 126 23.36 -46.23 -34.08
C GLU A 126 22.82 -46.60 -35.47
N SER A 127 22.21 -45.65 -36.17
CA SER A 127 21.80 -45.85 -37.56
C SER A 127 22.98 -45.92 -38.55
N ASN A 128 24.18 -45.48 -38.17
CA ASN A 128 25.40 -45.64 -38.98
C ASN A 128 26.21 -46.89 -38.59
N SER A 129 26.01 -47.47 -37.40
CA SER A 129 26.70 -48.70 -36.97
C SER A 129 25.94 -50.00 -37.31
N ALA A 130 24.61 -49.94 -37.47
CA ALA A 130 23.77 -51.14 -37.67
C ALA A 130 23.00 -51.17 -39.00
N ARG A 131 23.27 -50.25 -39.94
CA ARG A 131 22.32 -49.96 -41.03
C ARG A 131 22.93 -49.68 -42.40
N GLU A 132 23.98 -50.39 -42.75
CA GLU A 132 24.38 -50.42 -44.17
C GLU A 132 23.38 -51.10 -45.11
N ASP A 133 22.22 -51.66 -44.68
CA ASP A 133 21.29 -52.14 -45.72
C ASP A 133 19.77 -52.15 -45.47
N ILE A 134 19.24 -52.57 -44.31
CA ILE A 134 17.82 -53.02 -44.31
C ILE A 134 16.82 -51.98 -43.81
N THR A 135 17.16 -51.23 -42.77
CA THR A 135 16.10 -50.56 -41.99
C THR A 135 15.86 -49.10 -42.45
N CYS A 136 16.70 -48.49 -43.30
CA CYS A 136 16.42 -47.20 -43.96
C CYS A 136 15.22 -47.29 -44.95
N LYS A 137 14.96 -48.47 -45.53
CA LYS A 137 13.77 -48.71 -46.37
C LYS A 137 12.47 -48.73 -45.55
N ALA A 138 12.50 -49.24 -44.32
CA ALA A 138 11.31 -49.33 -43.47
C ALA A 138 10.85 -47.95 -42.93
N ILE A 139 11.80 -47.08 -42.53
CA ILE A 139 11.47 -45.73 -42.04
C ILE A 139 10.98 -44.82 -43.18
N ALA A 140 11.50 -44.98 -44.40
CA ALA A 140 11.00 -44.26 -45.57
C ALA A 140 9.56 -44.67 -45.94
N MET A 141 9.18 -45.93 -45.72
CA MET A 141 7.80 -46.41 -45.95
C MET A 141 6.83 -45.97 -44.85
N TRP A 142 7.28 -45.87 -43.59
CA TRP A 142 6.42 -45.45 -42.49
C TRP A 142 6.16 -43.93 -42.48
N ASN A 143 7.18 -43.11 -42.77
CA ASN A 143 7.04 -41.65 -42.84
C ASN A 143 6.19 -41.16 -44.03
N LYS A 144 6.02 -41.99 -45.07
CA LYS A 144 5.15 -41.66 -46.21
C LYS A 144 3.65 -41.74 -45.86
N ASN A 145 3.29 -42.48 -44.81
CA ASN A 145 1.89 -42.77 -44.48
C ASN A 145 1.36 -42.03 -43.25
N TYR A 146 2.21 -41.50 -42.35
CA TYR A 146 1.71 -41.01 -41.05
C TYR A 146 2.18 -39.63 -40.57
N LEU A 147 3.15 -38.97 -41.22
CA LEU A 147 3.73 -37.71 -40.68
C LEU A 147 3.81 -36.54 -41.67
N ASN A 148 2.89 -36.43 -42.64
CA ASN A 148 2.92 -35.24 -43.50
C ASN A 148 1.57 -34.71 -43.99
N PRO A 149 0.95 -33.75 -43.26
CA PRO A 149 -0.01 -32.83 -43.85
C PRO A 149 0.66 -31.57 -44.45
N ASN A 150 1.90 -31.22 -44.09
CA ASN A 150 2.48 -29.89 -44.33
C ASN A 150 3.86 -29.87 -45.06
N GLY A 151 4.07 -30.77 -46.01
CA GLY A 151 4.90 -30.52 -47.20
C GLY A 151 6.39 -30.14 -47.02
N TYR A 152 7.10 -30.51 -45.95
CA TYR A 152 8.55 -30.27 -45.90
C TYR A 152 9.30 -31.29 -46.77
N LYS A 153 9.95 -30.80 -47.83
CA LYS A 153 10.80 -31.58 -48.75
C LYS A 153 12.12 -31.95 -48.08
N LEU A 154 12.36 -33.24 -47.91
CA LEU A 154 13.68 -33.79 -47.56
C LEU A 154 14.61 -33.67 -48.77
N TRP A 155 15.66 -32.86 -48.66
CA TRP A 155 16.74 -32.79 -49.65
C TRP A 155 17.70 -33.96 -49.45
N LYS A 156 17.85 -34.79 -50.50
CA LYS A 156 18.78 -35.90 -50.53
C LYS A 156 20.15 -35.37 -50.97
N LEU A 157 21.09 -35.25 -50.03
CA LEU A 157 22.50 -34.98 -50.34
C LEU A 157 23.08 -36.18 -51.11
N ARG A 158 23.50 -35.97 -52.36
CA ARG A 158 24.38 -36.89 -53.08
C ARG A 158 25.78 -36.71 -52.51
N MET A 159 26.31 -37.73 -51.85
CA MET A 159 27.76 -37.83 -51.70
C MET A 159 28.33 -38.48 -52.97
N SER A 160 29.24 -37.77 -53.60
CA SER A 160 30.05 -38.25 -54.72
C SER A 160 31.11 -39.21 -54.18
N THR A 161 31.25 -40.35 -54.86
CA THR A 161 32.27 -41.39 -54.65
C THR A 161 33.69 -40.89 -54.73
#